data_AF-A0A3D5UKZ3-F1
#
_entry.id   AF-A0A3D5UKZ3-F1
#
_cell.length_a   1.000
_cell.length_b   1.000
_cell.length_c   1.000
_cell.angle_alpha   90.00
_cell.angle_beta   90.00
_cell.angle_gamma   90.00
#
_symmetry.space_group_name_H-M   'P 1'
#
loop_
_entity.id
_entity.type
_entity.pdbx_description
1 polymer ?
#
loop_
_entity_poly.entity_id
_entity_poly.type
_entity_poly.pdbx_seq_one_letter_code
_entity_poly.pdbx_strand_id
1 'polypeptide(L)'
;TGFFMVSQDTAAEMRYHTRDGVFYRDYEGNLVNANGYRVLGYKPADGVEYASPDTTTLETDEDDLTPLDIPNGITVGGNDLELESFSIDGSGQIIGVYSDGNAYLLGQLAVSKFNNAAGLDKMGNNNYSATVNSGEAQVGMANEQGYGTIRQGVVEMSNVDLANEFTEMIITSRSYQANSRTITTSDELLQELINLKR
;
A
#
# COMPACT_ATOMS: atom_id res chain seq x y z
N THR A 1 -5.96 2.21 10.53
CA THR A 1 -5.40 2.62 9.22
C THR A 1 -5.14 1.36 8.45
N GLY A 2 -5.73 1.23 7.27
CA GLY A 2 -5.54 0.06 6.44
C GLY A 2 -4.33 0.14 5.52
N PHE A 3 -4.16 -0.90 4.72
CA PHE A 3 -3.19 -1.04 3.65
C PHE A 3 -3.95 -1.24 2.34
N PHE A 4 -3.47 -0.64 1.26
CA PHE A 4 -3.89 -1.00 -0.09
C PHE A 4 -3.43 -2.41 -0.41
N MET A 5 -4.23 -3.13 -1.18
CA MET A 5 -3.91 -4.46 -1.66
C MET A 5 -3.42 -4.39 -3.10
N VAL A 6 -2.29 -5.03 -3.39
CA VAL A 6 -1.71 -5.07 -4.72
C VAL A 6 -1.28 -6.50 -5.07
N SER A 7 -1.32 -6.87 -6.34
CA SER A 7 -0.86 -8.16 -6.83
C SER A 7 -0.02 -8.01 -8.10
N GLN A 8 0.92 -8.93 -8.30
CA GLN A 8 1.61 -9.07 -9.59
C GLN A 8 0.85 -9.99 -10.55
N ASP A 9 -0.06 -10.81 -10.00
CA ASP A 9 -0.76 -11.82 -10.76
C ASP A 9 -2.13 -11.30 -11.22
N THR A 10 -2.57 -11.79 -12.38
CA THR A 10 -3.88 -11.46 -12.95
C THR A 10 -5.00 -12.16 -12.18
N ALA A 11 -4.73 -13.31 -11.54
CA ALA A 11 -5.69 -14.02 -10.69
C ALA A 11 -5.70 -13.53 -9.23
N ALA A 12 -4.89 -12.52 -8.88
CA ALA A 12 -4.82 -11.96 -7.52
C ALA A 12 -4.52 -12.97 -6.40
N GLU A 13 -3.86 -14.10 -6.72
CA GLU A 13 -3.48 -15.15 -5.74
C GLU A 13 -2.35 -14.67 -4.83
N MET A 14 -1.35 -13.99 -5.39
CA MET A 14 -0.25 -13.41 -4.62
C MET A 14 -0.58 -11.98 -4.21
N ARG A 15 -1.08 -11.83 -2.99
CA ARG A 15 -1.51 -10.54 -2.44
C ARG A 15 -0.39 -9.92 -1.62
N TYR A 16 -0.06 -8.67 -1.94
CA TYR A 16 0.83 -7.82 -1.18
C TYR A 16 0.06 -6.62 -0.65
N HIS A 17 0.59 -6.02 0.40
CA HIS A 17 -0.04 -4.92 1.10
C HIS A 17 0.89 -3.72 1.09
N THR A 18 0.37 -2.52 0.85
CA THR A 18 1.18 -1.31 0.84
C THR A 18 0.41 -0.14 1.44
N ARG A 19 1.15 0.80 2.04
CA ARG A 19 0.59 2.10 2.43
C ARG A 19 0.93 3.19 1.43
N ASP A 20 1.69 2.84 0.39
CA ASP A 20 2.00 3.75 -0.68
C ASP A 20 0.73 4.00 -1.50
N GLY A 21 0.28 5.26 -1.50
CA GLY A 21 -0.89 5.70 -2.25
C GLY A 21 -0.55 6.22 -3.64
N VAL A 22 0.69 6.04 -4.09
CA VAL A 22 1.16 6.47 -5.41
C VAL A 22 0.84 5.39 -6.44
N PHE A 23 -0.25 5.61 -7.17
CA PHE A 23 -0.71 4.73 -8.25
C PHE A 23 -0.79 5.48 -9.58
N TYR A 24 -0.52 4.75 -10.66
CA TYR A 24 -0.56 5.23 -12.02
C TYR A 24 -1.41 4.30 -12.86
N ARG A 25 -1.97 4.84 -13.94
CA ARG A 25 -2.64 4.05 -14.96
C ARG A 25 -1.63 3.61 -16.00
N ASP A 26 -1.57 2.32 -16.29
CA ASP A 26 -0.75 1.79 -17.39
C ASP A 26 -1.42 2.00 -18.76
N TYR A 27 -0.78 1.56 -19.83
CA TYR A 27 -1.31 1.69 -21.20
C TYR A 27 -2.52 0.78 -21.46
N GLU A 28 -2.69 -0.28 -20.66
CA GLU A 28 -3.81 -1.23 -20.72
C GLU A 28 -5.01 -0.73 -19.90
N GLY A 29 -4.81 0.32 -19.09
CA GLY A 29 -5.81 0.92 -18.22
C GLY A 29 -5.78 0.40 -16.79
N ASN A 30 -4.90 -0.55 -16.43
CA ASN A 30 -4.81 -1.05 -15.07
C ASN A 30 -4.25 0.01 -14.13
N LEU A 31 -4.72 0.01 -12.88
CA LEU A 31 -4.15 0.82 -11.83
C LEU A 31 -2.95 0.07 -11.23
N VAL A 32 -1.73 0.61 -11.39
CA VAL A 32 -0.48 -0.01 -10.94
C VAL A 32 0.30 0.90 -9.99
N ASN A 33 1.06 0.32 -9.07
CA ASN A 33 2.05 1.06 -8.28
C ASN A 33 3.34 1.31 -9.10
N ALA A 34 4.28 2.07 -8.54
CA ALA A 34 5.58 2.34 -9.17
C ALA A 34 6.40 1.08 -9.51
N ASN A 35 6.09 -0.06 -8.89
CA ASN A 35 6.75 -1.34 -9.09
C ASN A 35 6.00 -2.25 -10.09
N GLY A 36 4.92 -1.77 -10.71
CA GLY A 36 4.11 -2.52 -11.68
C GLY A 36 3.11 -3.51 -11.07
N TYR A 37 2.90 -3.49 -9.76
CA TYR A 37 1.88 -4.31 -9.11
C TYR A 37 0.52 -3.65 -9.33
N ARG A 38 -0.47 -4.43 -9.73
CA ARG A 38 -1.83 -3.96 -9.96
C ARG A 38 -2.57 -3.84 -8.64
N VAL A 39 -3.33 -2.76 -8.48
CA VAL A 39 -4.15 -2.50 -7.31
C VAL A 39 -5.39 -3.38 -7.34
N LEU A 40 -5.69 -4.01 -6.23
CA LEU A 40 -6.86 -4.88 -6.09
C LEU A 40 -8.06 -4.12 -5.55
N GLY A 41 -9.24 -4.56 -5.95
CA GLY A 41 -10.50 -4.04 -5.49
C GLY A 41 -11.68 -4.82 -6.03
N TYR A 42 -12.83 -4.19 -5.97
CA TYR A 42 -14.10 -4.72 -6.43
C TYR A 42 -14.51 -4.01 -7.71
N LYS A 43 -14.94 -4.76 -8.71
CA LYS A 43 -15.45 -4.21 -9.96
C LYS A 43 -16.98 -4.33 -10.01
N PRO A 44 -17.70 -3.28 -10.43
CA PRO A 44 -19.10 -3.42 -10.79
C PRO A 44 -19.27 -4.29 -12.05
N ALA A 45 -20.51 -4.69 -12.30
CA ALA A 45 -20.90 -5.09 -13.65
C ALA A 45 -20.69 -3.93 -14.63
N ASP A 46 -20.45 -4.25 -15.91
CA ASP A 46 -20.19 -3.24 -16.93
C ASP A 46 -21.37 -2.25 -17.08
N GLY A 47 -21.05 -0.96 -17.20
CA GLY A 47 -22.03 0.09 -17.50
C GLY A 47 -22.89 0.54 -16.32
N VAL A 48 -22.47 0.28 -15.07
CA VAL A 48 -23.16 0.79 -13.88
C VAL A 48 -22.98 2.31 -13.77
N GLU A 49 -24.06 3.04 -14.04
CA GLU A 49 -24.13 4.48 -13.86
C GLU A 49 -23.98 4.83 -12.37
N TYR A 50 -23.14 5.82 -12.09
CA TYR A 50 -22.84 6.29 -10.76
C TYR A 50 -23.85 7.36 -10.32
N ALA A 51 -24.66 7.05 -9.31
CA ALA A 51 -25.63 7.98 -8.74
C ALA A 51 -25.13 8.65 -7.45
N SER A 52 -24.62 7.85 -6.51
CA SER A 52 -24.20 8.30 -5.18
C SER A 52 -23.39 7.19 -4.49
N PRO A 53 -22.41 7.53 -3.62
CA PRO A 53 -21.64 6.51 -2.89
C PRO A 53 -22.51 5.64 -1.98
N ASP A 54 -23.65 6.16 -1.49
CA ASP A 54 -24.55 5.43 -0.59
C ASP A 54 -25.52 4.49 -1.31
N THR A 55 -25.72 4.66 -2.63
CA THR A 55 -26.74 3.91 -3.40
C THR A 55 -26.12 2.90 -4.36
N THR A 56 -24.89 3.13 -4.82
CA THR A 56 -24.16 2.21 -5.69
C THR A 56 -23.22 1.34 -4.86
N THR A 57 -23.74 0.25 -4.31
CA THR A 57 -22.98 -0.72 -3.50
C THR A 57 -22.46 -1.87 -4.37
N LEU A 58 -21.19 -2.22 -4.22
CA LEU A 58 -20.60 -3.42 -4.81
C LEU A 58 -20.75 -4.62 -3.87
N GLU A 59 -20.82 -5.82 -4.41
CA GLU A 59 -20.58 -7.03 -3.61
C GLU A 59 -19.09 -7.05 -3.24
N THR A 60 -18.81 -7.19 -1.95
CA THR A 60 -17.46 -7.07 -1.39
C THR A 60 -17.09 -8.30 -0.60
N ASP A 61 -17.13 -9.46 -1.26
CA ASP A 61 -16.63 -10.69 -0.70
C ASP A 61 -15.10 -10.79 -0.88
N GLU A 62 -14.38 -11.41 0.04
CA GLU A 62 -12.90 -11.50 -0.04
C GLU A 62 -12.42 -12.33 -1.25
N ASP A 63 -13.33 -13.12 -1.82
CA ASP A 63 -13.11 -13.96 -3.00
C ASP A 63 -13.27 -13.18 -4.32
N ASP A 64 -13.95 -12.03 -4.32
CA ASP A 64 -14.23 -11.22 -5.53
C ASP A 64 -13.16 -10.15 -5.82
N LEU A 65 -12.02 -10.23 -5.13
CA LEU A 65 -10.92 -9.30 -5.33
C LEU A 65 -10.28 -9.48 -6.70
N THR A 66 -10.38 -8.43 -7.52
CA THR A 66 -9.80 -8.41 -8.87
C THR A 66 -8.90 -7.19 -9.07
N PRO A 67 -7.91 -7.26 -9.97
CA PRO A 67 -7.12 -6.09 -10.36
C PRO A 67 -7.98 -5.01 -10.99
N LEU A 68 -7.97 -3.80 -10.43
CA LEU A 68 -8.76 -2.67 -10.91
C LEU A 68 -8.15 -2.06 -12.18
N ASP A 69 -9.03 -1.70 -13.10
CA ASP A 69 -8.72 -0.97 -14.32
C ASP A 69 -9.68 0.21 -14.52
N ILE A 70 -9.15 1.21 -15.19
CA ILE A 70 -9.84 2.41 -15.65
C ILE A 70 -9.76 2.33 -17.18
N PRO A 71 -10.76 1.81 -17.88
CA PRO A 71 -10.71 1.68 -19.33
C PRO A 71 -10.72 3.07 -20.01
N ASN A 72 -10.09 3.20 -21.19
CA ASN A 72 -10.13 4.45 -21.97
C ASN A 72 -11.50 4.69 -22.60
N GLY A 73 -12.28 3.62 -22.76
CA GLY A 73 -13.62 3.71 -23.27
C GLY A 73 -14.46 2.53 -22.81
N ILE A 74 -15.76 2.78 -22.69
CA ILE A 74 -16.77 1.79 -22.32
C ILE A 74 -17.83 1.74 -23.41
N THR A 75 -18.41 0.56 -23.65
CA THR A 75 -19.52 0.42 -24.57
C THR A 75 -20.82 0.33 -23.78
N VAL A 76 -21.62 1.40 -23.80
CA VAL A 76 -22.92 1.45 -23.11
C VAL A 76 -24.02 1.60 -24.16
N GLY A 77 -24.97 0.67 -24.16
CA GLY A 77 -26.09 0.72 -25.12
C GLY A 77 -25.68 0.63 -26.60
N GLY A 78 -24.49 0.10 -26.90
CA GLY A 78 -23.95 -0.04 -28.26
C GLY A 78 -23.21 1.19 -28.80
N ASN A 79 -23.00 2.22 -27.97
CA ASN A 79 -22.12 3.35 -28.31
C ASN A 79 -20.81 3.23 -27.53
N ASP A 80 -19.69 3.44 -28.21
CA ASP A 80 -18.38 3.54 -27.58
C ASP A 80 -18.21 4.96 -27.03
N LEU A 81 -18.05 5.04 -25.71
CA LEU A 81 -17.86 6.28 -24.98
C LEU A 81 -16.38 6.40 -24.59
N GLU A 82 -15.81 7.58 -24.72
CA GLU A 82 -14.41 7.84 -24.34
C GLU A 82 -14.34 8.46 -22.94
N LEU A 83 -13.32 8.08 -22.17
CA LEU A 83 -13.08 8.60 -20.82
C LEU A 83 -12.57 10.04 -20.90
N GLU A 84 -13.30 10.98 -20.30
CA GLU A 84 -12.89 12.38 -20.21
C GLU A 84 -12.09 12.66 -18.94
N SER A 85 -12.57 12.15 -17.80
CA SER A 85 -11.91 12.34 -16.51
C SER A 85 -12.27 11.23 -15.54
N PHE A 86 -11.45 11.05 -14.50
CA PHE A 86 -11.77 10.14 -13.41
C PHE A 86 -11.41 10.76 -12.06
N SER A 87 -12.13 10.35 -11.03
CA SER A 87 -11.91 10.76 -9.64
C SER A 87 -12.05 9.58 -8.70
N ILE A 88 -11.40 9.65 -7.54
CA ILE A 88 -11.52 8.63 -6.49
C ILE A 88 -12.07 9.33 -5.26
N ASP A 89 -13.18 8.82 -4.73
CA ASP A 89 -13.85 9.41 -3.57
C ASP A 89 -13.20 8.97 -2.23
N GLY A 90 -13.78 9.41 -1.10
CA GLY A 90 -13.33 9.04 0.23
C GLY A 90 -13.60 7.58 0.65
N SER A 91 -14.59 6.93 0.04
CA SER A 91 -14.93 5.51 0.19
C SER A 91 -14.10 4.59 -0.72
N GLY A 92 -13.21 5.16 -1.54
CA GLY A 92 -12.35 4.43 -2.46
C GLY A 92 -13.01 4.06 -3.77
N GLN A 93 -14.20 4.59 -4.06
CA GLN A 93 -14.88 4.38 -5.33
C GLN A 93 -14.21 5.18 -6.44
N ILE A 94 -13.93 4.51 -7.55
CA ILE A 94 -13.34 5.07 -8.76
C ILE A 94 -14.47 5.41 -9.70
N ILE A 95 -14.61 6.69 -10.01
CA ILE A 95 -15.69 7.25 -10.83
C ILE A 95 -15.07 7.81 -12.09
N GLY A 96 -15.55 7.37 -13.25
CA GLY A 96 -15.16 7.89 -14.56
C GLY A 96 -16.29 8.70 -15.18
N VAL A 97 -15.99 9.89 -15.69
CA VAL A 97 -16.90 10.68 -16.53
C VAL A 97 -16.53 10.44 -17.98
N TYR A 98 -17.51 10.06 -18.79
CA TYR A 98 -17.33 9.72 -20.19
C TYR A 98 -17.97 10.77 -21.12
N SER A 99 -17.75 10.62 -22.42
CA SER A 99 -18.18 11.55 -23.47
C SER A 99 -19.69 11.79 -23.58
N ASP A 100 -20.52 10.97 -22.92
CA ASP A 100 -21.96 11.19 -22.78
C ASP A 100 -22.33 12.17 -21.66
N GLY A 101 -21.36 12.59 -20.86
CA GLY A 101 -21.51 13.47 -19.71
C GLY A 101 -21.99 12.76 -18.43
N ASN A 102 -22.17 11.43 -18.48
CA ASN A 102 -22.60 10.66 -17.32
C ASN A 102 -21.38 10.10 -16.57
N ALA A 103 -21.57 9.89 -15.27
CA ALA A 103 -20.59 9.28 -14.40
C ALA A 103 -20.86 7.78 -14.30
N TYR A 104 -19.82 6.96 -14.38
CA TYR A 104 -19.88 5.51 -14.24
C TYR A 104 -18.97 5.05 -13.12
N LEU A 105 -19.42 4.05 -12.36
CA LEU A 105 -18.59 3.39 -11.36
C LEU A 105 -17.65 2.44 -12.09
N LEU A 106 -16.34 2.59 -11.88
CA LEU A 106 -15.31 1.76 -12.49
C LEU A 106 -14.79 0.69 -11.54
N GLY A 107 -14.89 0.94 -10.24
CA GLY A 107 -14.46 0.01 -9.21
C GLY A 107 -14.40 0.65 -7.84
N GLN A 108 -14.06 -0.15 -6.84
CA GLN A 108 -13.82 0.31 -5.48
C GLN A 108 -12.54 -0.32 -4.93
N LEU A 109 -11.69 0.50 -4.34
CA LEU A 109 -10.42 0.09 -3.75
C LEU A 109 -10.66 -0.82 -2.54
N ALA A 110 -10.03 -1.99 -2.53
CA ALA A 110 -9.99 -2.85 -1.36
C ALA A 110 -8.89 -2.41 -0.39
N VAL A 111 -9.23 -2.38 0.88
CA VAL A 111 -8.30 -2.03 1.95
C VAL A 111 -8.23 -3.20 2.93
N SER A 112 -7.01 -3.61 3.28
CA SER A 112 -6.80 -4.62 4.31
C SER A 112 -6.36 -4.03 5.64
N LYS A 113 -6.73 -4.72 6.72
CA LYS A 113 -6.28 -4.44 8.08
C LYS A 113 -5.69 -5.70 8.68
N PHE A 114 -4.71 -5.51 9.55
CA PHE A 114 -4.07 -6.58 10.30
C PHE A 114 -4.20 -6.32 11.79
N ASN A 115 -4.35 -7.40 12.56
CA ASN A 115 -4.30 -7.31 14.02
C ASN A 115 -2.92 -6.86 14.51
N ASN A 116 -1.85 -7.32 13.85
CA ASN A 116 -0.49 -6.94 14.17
C ASN A 116 0.29 -6.51 12.91
N ALA A 117 0.25 -5.22 12.59
CA ALA A 117 0.99 -4.67 11.46
C ALA A 117 2.52 -4.80 11.59
N ALA A 118 3.07 -4.89 12.81
CA ALA A 118 4.51 -5.09 13.02
C ALA A 118 4.97 -6.52 12.71
N GLY A 119 4.02 -7.47 12.66
CA GLY A 119 4.29 -8.85 12.26
C GLY A 119 4.35 -9.05 10.74
N LEU A 120 4.07 -8.02 9.95
CA LEU A 120 4.14 -8.10 8.48
C LEU A 120 5.59 -8.21 8.02
N ASP A 121 5.81 -9.07 7.03
CA ASP A 121 7.13 -9.20 6.43
C ASP A 121 7.34 -8.13 5.35
N LYS A 122 8.53 -7.52 5.33
CA LYS A 122 8.85 -6.44 4.40
C LYS A 122 9.38 -7.05 3.09
N MET A 123 8.59 -6.92 2.03
CA MET A 123 8.96 -7.40 0.69
C MET A 123 9.78 -6.39 -0.12
N GLY A 124 10.05 -5.22 0.46
CA GLY A 124 10.75 -4.11 -0.19
C GLY A 124 9.79 -3.17 -0.93
N ASN A 125 10.30 -2.00 -1.34
CA ASN A 125 9.52 -0.97 -2.05
C ASN A 125 8.19 -0.59 -1.37
N ASN A 126 8.17 -0.54 -0.03
CA ASN A 126 6.97 -0.30 0.78
C ASN A 126 5.85 -1.34 0.61
N ASN A 127 6.16 -2.53 0.09
CA ASN A 127 5.26 -3.68 0.06
C ASN A 127 5.51 -4.60 1.25
N TYR A 128 4.43 -5.21 1.72
CA TYR A 128 4.37 -6.07 2.88
C TYR A 128 3.64 -7.36 2.53
N SER A 129 4.07 -8.47 3.12
CA SER A 129 3.40 -9.77 3.03
C SER A 129 2.86 -10.18 4.40
N ALA A 130 1.71 -10.85 4.42
CA ALA A 130 1.13 -11.38 5.64
C ALA A 130 1.96 -12.57 6.17
N THR A 131 2.10 -12.63 7.49
CA THR A 131 2.76 -13.75 8.18
C THR A 131 1.84 -14.32 9.26
N VAL A 132 2.23 -15.48 9.82
CA VAL A 132 1.53 -16.04 10.98
C VAL A 132 1.48 -15.05 12.16
N ASN A 133 2.49 -14.19 12.31
CA ASN A 133 2.58 -13.22 13.41
C ASN A 133 1.75 -11.94 13.16
N SER A 134 1.47 -11.60 11.89
CA SER A 134 0.56 -10.48 11.58
C SER A 134 -0.91 -10.85 11.78
N GLY A 135 -1.22 -12.15 11.69
CA GLY A 135 -2.56 -12.67 11.49
C GLY A 135 -2.99 -12.56 10.02
N GLU A 136 -4.20 -13.04 9.74
CA GLU A 136 -4.82 -12.94 8.42
C GLU A 136 -5.20 -11.49 8.09
N ALA A 137 -5.23 -11.19 6.79
CA ALA A 137 -5.68 -9.90 6.29
C ALA A 137 -7.19 -9.82 6.45
N GLN A 138 -7.68 -8.82 7.17
CA GLN A 138 -9.10 -8.48 7.21
C GLN A 138 -9.36 -7.50 6.09
N VAL A 139 -10.00 -7.92 5.01
CA VAL A 139 -10.33 -7.03 3.89
C VAL A 139 -11.65 -6.31 4.18
N GLY A 140 -11.73 -5.06 3.78
CA GLY A 140 -12.94 -4.25 3.86
C GLY A 140 -12.85 -3.02 2.97
N MET A 141 -13.84 -2.14 3.10
CA MET A 141 -13.90 -0.93 2.30
C MET A 141 -13.23 0.25 3.00
N ALA A 142 -12.74 1.20 2.22
CA ALA A 142 -12.44 2.52 2.75
C ALA A 142 -13.74 3.20 3.22
N ASN A 143 -13.62 4.06 4.24
CA ASN A 143 -14.71 4.73 4.94
C ASN A 143 -15.60 3.82 5.84
N GLU A 144 -15.31 2.52 5.93
CA GLU A 144 -15.90 1.64 6.94
C GLU A 144 -15.21 1.74 8.31
N GLN A 145 -15.87 1.21 9.34
CA GLN A 145 -15.43 1.31 10.73
C GLN A 145 -14.04 0.69 10.94
N GLY A 146 -13.01 1.55 11.04
CA GLY A 146 -11.64 1.16 11.36
C GLY A 146 -10.67 1.06 10.18
N TYR A 147 -11.15 1.18 8.94
CA TYR A 147 -10.32 1.13 7.73
C TYR A 147 -9.72 2.50 7.36
N GLY A 148 -10.39 3.60 7.74
CA GLY A 148 -9.97 4.97 7.40
C GLY A 148 -10.52 5.40 6.04
N THR A 149 -10.34 6.66 5.68
CA THR A 149 -10.82 7.22 4.41
C THR A 149 -9.68 7.40 3.43
N ILE A 150 -10.00 7.32 2.14
CA ILE A 150 -9.05 7.58 1.06
C ILE A 150 -9.09 9.08 0.72
N ARG A 151 -7.93 9.64 0.37
CA ARG A 151 -7.81 11.04 -0.05
C ARG A 151 -7.01 11.10 -1.34
N GLN A 152 -7.70 11.38 -2.44
CA GLN A 152 -7.04 11.56 -3.73
C GLN A 152 -6.09 12.77 -3.70
N GLY A 153 -4.94 12.64 -4.37
CA GLY A 153 -3.98 13.73 -4.56
C GLY A 153 -3.06 14.01 -3.37
N VAL A 154 -3.06 13.16 -2.34
CA VAL A 154 -2.17 13.27 -1.17
C VAL A 154 -1.34 12.00 -1.03
N VAL A 155 -0.08 12.13 -0.63
CA VAL A 155 0.82 11.01 -0.33
C VAL A 155 1.01 10.91 1.19
N GLU A 156 0.91 9.71 1.76
CA GLU A 156 1.24 9.49 3.17
C GLU A 156 2.75 9.71 3.39
N MET A 157 3.10 10.72 4.19
CA MET A 157 4.50 10.96 4.58
C MET A 157 4.93 10.00 5.69
N SER A 158 6.22 9.69 5.75
CA SER A 158 6.79 8.94 6.86
C SER A 158 6.53 9.67 8.18
N ASN A 159 6.19 8.92 9.22
CA ASN A 159 6.02 9.42 10.58
C ASN A 159 7.34 9.59 11.34
N VAL A 160 8.48 9.54 10.64
CA VAL A 160 9.83 9.54 11.22
C VAL A 160 10.38 10.96 11.30
N ASP A 161 10.88 11.34 12.46
CA ASP A 161 11.60 12.60 12.65
C ASP A 161 13.10 12.41 12.43
N LEU A 162 13.57 12.93 11.30
CA LEU A 162 14.94 12.78 10.85
C LEU A 162 15.98 13.34 11.85
N ALA A 163 15.65 14.40 12.59
CA ALA A 163 16.60 15.01 13.53
C ALA A 163 16.87 14.09 14.75
N ASN A 164 15.82 13.43 15.25
CA ASN A 164 15.93 12.47 16.34
C ASN A 164 16.64 11.20 15.89
N GLU A 165 16.31 10.67 14.71
CA GLU A 165 16.97 9.48 14.17
C GLU A 165 18.48 9.70 13.94
N PHE A 166 18.88 10.88 13.47
CA PHE A 166 20.31 11.21 13.34
C PHE A 166 21.00 11.28 14.70
N THR A 167 20.34 11.83 15.71
CA THR A 167 20.91 11.90 17.07
C THR A 167 21.07 10.50 17.66
N GLU A 168 20.07 9.63 17.51
CA GLU A 168 20.13 8.24 17.96
C GLU A 168 21.22 7.44 17.23
N MET A 169 21.39 7.66 15.93
CA MET A 169 22.49 7.08 15.16
C MET A 169 23.86 7.56 15.63
N ILE A 170 24.00 8.83 16.01
CA ILE A 170 25.24 9.37 16.61
C ILE A 170 25.51 8.74 17.98
N ILE A 171 24.49 8.60 18.83
CA ILE A 171 24.62 7.96 20.15
C ILE A 171 25.04 6.50 19.98
N THR A 172 24.36 5.76 19.09
CA THR A 172 24.68 4.37 18.78
C THR A 172 26.11 4.22 18.24
N SER A 173 26.53 5.11 17.35
CA SER A 173 27.89 5.12 16.79
C SER A 173 28.95 5.42 17.86
N ARG A 174 28.68 6.38 18.77
CA ARG A 174 29.56 6.68 19.90
C ARG A 174 29.66 5.51 20.88
N SER A 175 28.55 4.84 21.15
CA SER A 175 28.53 3.62 21.98
C SER A 175 29.36 2.51 21.36
N TYR A 176 29.25 2.29 20.05
CA TYR A 176 30.07 1.32 19.33
C TYR A 176 31.58 1.68 19.39
N GLN A 177 31.93 2.94 19.20
CA GLN A 177 33.32 3.42 19.32
C GLN A 177 33.86 3.26 20.74
N ALA A 178 33.07 3.59 21.77
CA ALA A 178 33.45 3.42 23.17
C ALA A 178 33.69 1.93 23.49
N ASN A 179 32.78 1.05 23.07
CA ASN A 179 32.93 -0.40 23.23
C ASN A 179 34.18 -0.92 22.52
N SER A 180 34.45 -0.45 21.30
CA SER A 180 35.65 -0.82 20.54
C SER A 180 36.93 -0.38 21.24
N ARG A 181 36.96 0.83 21.81
CA ARG A 181 38.10 1.32 22.59
C ARG A 181 38.33 0.51 23.87
N THR A 182 37.26 0.15 24.58
CA THR A 182 37.36 -0.71 25.76
C THR A 182 37.98 -2.07 25.41
N ILE A 183 37.60 -2.65 24.27
CA ILE A 183 38.19 -3.91 23.77
C ILE A 183 39.68 -3.71 23.48
N THR A 184 40.06 -2.69 22.70
CA THR A 184 41.48 -2.46 22.37
C THR A 184 42.34 -2.20 23.60
N THR A 185 41.84 -1.41 24.57
CA THR A 185 42.58 -1.19 25.82
C THR A 185 42.69 -2.47 26.65
N SER A 186 41.67 -3.34 26.59
CA SER A 186 41.72 -4.63 27.27
C SER A 186 42.75 -5.55 26.62
N ASP A 187 42.83 -5.57 25.29
CA ASP A 187 43.82 -6.34 24.53
C ASP A 187 45.25 -5.85 24.78
N GLU A 188 45.46 -4.52 24.84
CA GLU A 188 46.75 -3.91 25.19
C GLU A 188 47.21 -4.34 26.59
N LEU A 189 46.32 -4.28 27.58
CA LEU A 189 46.63 -4.72 28.96
C LEU A 189 46.96 -6.22 29.01
N LEU A 190 46.23 -7.07 28.27
CA LEU A 190 46.52 -8.50 28.19
C LEU A 190 47.90 -8.76 27.59
N GLN A 191 48.27 -8.02 26.55
CA GLN A 191 49.58 -8.14 25.92
C GLN A 191 50.70 -7.71 26.86
N GLU A 192 50.50 -6.64 27.64
CA GLU A 192 51.46 -6.18 28.64
C GLU A 192 51.62 -7.20 29.79
N LEU A 193 50.53 -7.82 30.26
CA LEU A 193 50.59 -8.90 31.26
C LEU A 193 51.36 -10.13 30.76
N ILE A 194 51.20 -10.52 29.48
CA ILE A 194 51.97 -11.61 28.88
C ILE A 194 53.47 -11.28 28.86
N ASN A 195 53.81 -10.03 28.54
CA ASN A 195 55.19 -9.57 28.52
C ASN A 195 55.81 -9.51 29.92
N LEU A 196 55.02 -9.26 30.96
CA LEU A 196 55.47 -9.22 32.36
C LEU A 196 55.77 -10.61 32.96
N LYS A 197 55.20 -11.69 32.39
CA LYS A 197 55.40 -13.08 32.83
C LYS A 197 56.79 -13.63 32.44
N ARG A 198 57.55 -12.91 31.60
CA ARG A 198 58.86 -13.31 31.10
C ARG A 198 60.01 -12.94 32.03
#